data_AF-A0A7X9J2N6-F1
#
_entry.id   AF-A0A7X9J2N6-F1
#
_cell.length_a   1.000
_cell.length_b   1.000
_cell.length_c   1.000
_cell.angle_alpha   90.00
_cell.angle_beta   90.00
_cell.angle_gamma   90.00
#
_symmetry.space_group_name_H-M   'P 1'
#
loop_
_entity.id
_entity.type
_entity.pdbx_description
1 polymer ?
#
loop_
_entity_poly.entity_id
_entity_poly.type
_entity_poly.pdbx_seq_one_letter_code
_entity_poly.pdbx_strand_id
1 'polypeptide(L)' 'MPACVALARQAMATRFEVVLEGDYEPGLRAAGEEALEEIARQERRLSPFLPDSDISRVNARSALGPVPVDPRVF' A
#
# COMPACT_ATOMS: atom_id res chain seq x y z
N MET A 1 -23.85 -10.93 17.80
CA MET A 1 -23.15 -9.68 18.16
C MET A 1 -22.19 -9.41 17.03
N PRO A 2 -22.14 -8.18 16.48
CA PRO A 2 -21.17 -7.85 15.46
C PRO A 2 -19.75 -8.05 16.02
N ALA A 3 -18.88 -8.64 15.21
CA ALA A 3 -17.47 -8.73 15.49
C ALA A 3 -16.80 -7.40 15.15
N CYS A 4 -15.76 -7.05 15.92
CA CYS A 4 -14.89 -5.91 15.63
C CYS A 4 -13.46 -6.43 15.49
N VAL A 5 -12.85 -6.17 14.33
CA VAL A 5 -11.48 -6.58 13.99
C VAL A 5 -10.63 -5.33 13.83
N ALA A 6 -9.56 -5.24 14.63
CA ALA A 6 -8.54 -4.21 14.49
C ALA A 6 -7.23 -4.84 13.99
N LEU A 7 -6.65 -4.26 12.95
CA LEU A 7 -5.39 -4.69 12.35
C LEU A 7 -4.48 -3.49 12.13
N ALA A 8 -3.17 -3.72 12.13
CA ALA A 8 -2.18 -2.68 11.90
C ALA A 8 -0.98 -3.20 11.13
N ARG A 9 -0.31 -2.32 10.38
CA ARG A 9 0.93 -2.62 9.66
C ARG A 9 1.87 -1.42 9.64
N GLN A 10 3.16 -1.69 9.75
CA GLN A 10 4.21 -0.71 9.43
C GLN A 10 4.47 -0.71 7.92
N ALA A 11 4.26 0.42 7.27
CA ALA A 11 4.52 0.63 5.85
C ALA A 11 4.71 2.13 5.60
N MET A 12 5.44 2.50 4.55
CA MET A 12 5.71 3.90 4.18
C MET A 12 6.29 4.72 5.35
N ALA A 13 7.16 4.10 6.15
CA ALA A 13 7.73 4.68 7.38
C ALA A 13 6.70 5.19 8.41
N THR A 14 5.48 4.64 8.41
CA THR A 14 4.43 4.96 9.39
C THR A 14 3.59 3.72 9.75
N ARG A 15 2.77 3.84 10.80
CA ARG A 15 1.80 2.80 11.19
C ARG A 15 0.45 3.09 10.56
N PHE A 16 -0.04 2.16 9.76
CA PHE A 16 -1.41 2.13 9.25
C PHE A 16 -2.26 1.20 10.10
N GLU A 17 -3.51 1.58 10.33
CA GLU A 17 -4.45 0.84 11.15
C GLU A 17 -5.82 0.82 10.47
N VAL A 18 -6.51 -0.32 10.59
CA VAL A 18 -7.89 -0.48 10.12
C VAL A 18 -8.72 -1.11 11.23
N VAL A 19 -9.94 -0.60 11.40
CA VAL A 19 -10.95 -1.14 12.32
C VAL A 19 -12.19 -1.44 11.51
N LEU A 20 -12.64 -2.69 11.56
CA LEU A 20 -13.75 -3.20 10.76
C LEU A 20 -14.79 -3.85 11.68
N GLU A 21 -16.05 -3.46 11.52
CA GLU A 21 -17.18 -4.01 12.27
C GLU A 21 -18.12 -4.76 11.31
N GLY A 22 -18.63 -5.92 11.73
CA GLY A 22 -19.60 -6.68 10.95
C GLY A 22 -19.86 -8.09 11.48
N ASP A 23 -20.73 -8.83 10.80
CA ASP A 23 -21.26 -10.09 11.33
C ASP A 23 -20.40 -11.33 10.99
N TYR A 24 -19.38 -11.20 10.13
CA TYR A 24 -18.54 -12.31 9.68
C TYR A 24 -17.04 -12.04 9.90
N GLU A 25 -16.56 -12.34 11.11
CA GLU A 25 -15.18 -12.05 11.54
C GLU A 25 -14.08 -12.54 10.58
N PRO A 26 -14.11 -13.79 10.05
CA PRO A 26 -13.06 -14.26 9.14
C PRO A 26 -12.95 -13.40 7.87
N GLY A 27 -14.09 -12.93 7.34
CA GLY A 27 -14.13 -12.05 6.19
C GLY A 27 -13.61 -10.65 6.52
N LEU A 28 -13.94 -10.10 7.70
CA LEU A 28 -13.40 -8.82 8.16
C LEU A 28 -11.87 -8.88 8.27
N ARG A 29 -11.33 -9.95 8.85
CA ARG A 29 -9.88 -10.16 8.97
C ARG A 29 -9.21 -10.24 7.61
N ALA A 30 -9.72 -11.08 6.70
CA ALA A 30 -9.16 -11.22 5.35
C ALA A 30 -9.19 -9.89 4.57
N ALA A 31 -10.30 -9.14 4.66
CA ALA A 31 -10.43 -7.85 4.00
C ALA A 31 -9.43 -6.81 4.54
N GLY A 32 -9.25 -6.76 5.87
CA GLY A 32 -8.29 -5.85 6.48
C GLY A 32 -6.83 -6.21 6.21
N GLU A 33 -6.49 -7.51 6.15
CA GLU A 33 -5.17 -7.98 5.73
C GLU A 33 -4.86 -7.57 4.28
N GLU A 34 -5.82 -7.76 3.37
CA GLU A 34 -5.67 -7.37 1.97
C GLU A 34 -5.54 -5.85 1.80
N ALA A 35 -6.31 -5.07 2.57
CA ALA A 35 -6.20 -3.61 2.58
C ALA A 35 -4.81 -3.14 3.05
N LEU A 36 -4.26 -3.75 4.10
CA LEU A 36 -2.92 -3.44 4.59
C LEU A 36 -1.81 -3.92 3.64
N GLU A 37 -2.02 -5.01 2.89
CA GLU A 37 -1.10 -5.43 1.82
C GLU A 37 -1.14 -4.48 0.62
N GLU A 38 -2.30 -3.90 0.27
CA GLU A 38 -2.34 -2.85 -0.75
C GLU A 38 -1.47 -1.65 -0.38
N ILE A 39 -1.45 -1.22 0.89
CA ILE A 39 -0.58 -0.13 1.34
C ILE A 39 0.90 -0.48 1.11
N ALA A 40 1.33 -1.71 1.38
CA ALA A 40 2.70 -2.13 1.10
C ALA A 40 3.00 -2.23 -0.40
N ARG A 41 2.02 -2.60 -1.23
CA ARG A 41 2.14 -2.53 -2.70
C ARG A 41 2.31 -1.09 -3.18
N GLN A 42 1.59 -0.14 -2.57
CA GLN A 42 1.72 1.28 -2.87
C GLN A 42 3.09 1.82 -2.45
N GLU A 43 3.65 1.39 -1.33
CA GLU A 43 5.03 1.76 -0.94
C GLU A 43 6.05 1.37 -2.01
N ARG A 44 5.95 0.15 -2.56
CA ARG A 44 6.82 -0.31 -3.65
C ARG A 44 6.71 0.53 -4.92
N ARG A 45 5.57 1.18 -5.18
CA ARG A 45 5.37 2.04 -6.35
C ARG A 45 5.82 3.47 -6.09
N LEU A 46 5.47 4.00 -4.92
CA LEU A 46 5.48 5.43 -4.64
C LEU A 46 6.69 5.89 -3.81
N SER A 47 7.37 4.99 -3.10
CA SER A 47 8.43 5.40 -2.17
C SER A 47 9.64 5.98 -2.90
N PRO A 48 10.01 7.26 -2.67
CA PRO A 48 11.23 7.83 -3.22
C PRO A 48 12.50 7.28 -2.55
N PHE A 49 12.35 6.50 -1.47
CA PHE A 49 13.43 5.93 -0.70
C PHE A 49 13.74 4.49 -1.10
N LEU A 50 12.82 3.82 -1.80
CA LEU A 50 13.06 2.49 -2.37
C LEU A 50 13.62 2.65 -3.78
N PRO A 51 14.85 2.16 -4.07
CA PRO A 51 15.49 2.34 -5.37
C PRO A 51 14.70 1.77 -6.55
N ASP A 52 13.97 0.68 -6.31
CA ASP A 52 13.23 -0.05 -7.35
C ASP A 52 11.79 0.47 -7.55
N SER A 53 11.39 1.55 -6.87
CA SER A 53 10.07 2.12 -7.06
C SER A 53 9.92 2.86 -8.39
N ASP A 54 8.69 2.99 -8.87
CA ASP A 54 8.41 3.72 -10.10
C ASP A 54 8.82 5.20 -9.97
N ILE A 55 8.57 5.81 -8.80
CA ILE A 55 8.98 7.19 -8.53
C ILE A 55 10.50 7.35 -8.53
N SER A 56 11.25 6.44 -7.90
CA SER A 56 12.71 6.47 -7.90
C SER A 56 13.27 6.31 -9.31
N ARG A 57 12.68 5.42 -10.13
CA ARG A 57 13.07 5.24 -11.54
C ARG A 57 12.80 6.47 -12.40
N VAL A 58 11.67 7.15 -12.20
CA VAL A 58 11.35 8.41 -12.87
C VAL A 58 12.38 9.49 -12.49
N ASN A 59 12.63 9.66 -11.19
CA ASN A 59 13.57 10.66 -10.70
C ASN A 59 14.99 10.44 -11.23
N ALA A 60 15.46 9.19 -11.25
CA ALA A 60 16.79 8.83 -11.73
C ALA A 60 17.00 9.09 -13.24
N ARG A 61 15.92 9.16 -14.03
CA ARG A 61 15.97 9.38 -15.49
C ARG A 61 15.42 10.76 -15.89
N SER A 62 15.31 11.67 -14.93
CA SER A 62 14.84 13.03 -15.19
C SER A 62 15.62 13.67 -16.35
N ALA A 63 14.90 14.32 -17.26
CA ALA A 63 15.40 14.93 -18.49
C ALA A 63 16.01 13.98 -19.54
N LEU A 64 15.99 12.65 -19.35
CA LEU A 64 16.52 11.68 -20.34
C LEU A 64 15.46 11.14 -21.30
N GLY A 65 14.18 11.31 -20.98
CA GLY A 65 13.05 10.88 -21.81
C GLY A 65 11.90 10.26 -21.00
N PRO A 66 10.85 9.77 -21.66
CA PRO A 66 9.73 9.12 -21.00
C PRO A 66 10.14 7.85 -20.24
N VAL A 67 9.54 7.65 -19.06
CA VAL A 67 9.76 6.45 -18.23
C VAL A 67 8.44 5.70 -18.10
N PRO A 68 8.36 4.42 -18.52
CA PRO A 68 7.18 3.59 -18.28
C PRO A 68 6.98 3.34 -16.78
N VAL A 69 5.75 3.57 -16.31
CA VAL A 69 5.30 3.39 -14.92
C VAL A 69 4.10 2.44 -14.87
N ASP A 70 3.83 1.85 -13.71
CA ASP A 70 2.56 1.14 -13.48
C ASP A 70 1.37 2.09 -13.75
N PRO A 71 0.29 1.64 -14.44
CA PRO A 71 -0.89 2.46 -14.70
C PRO A 71 -1.54 3.09 -13.46
N ARG A 72 -1.32 2.52 -12.26
CA ARG A 72 -1.82 3.10 -11.01
C ARG A 72 -1.02 4.32 -10.53
N VAL A 73 0.12 4.61 -11.15
CA VAL A 73 1.00 5.76 -10.85
C VAL A 73 0.79 6.90 -11.85
N PHE A 74 0.09 6.65 -12.97
CA PHE A 74 -0.22 7.63 -14.02
C PHE A 74 -1.64 8.19 -13.87
#